data_AF-A0A1C6BL93-F1
#
_entry.id   AF-A0A1C6BL93-F1
#
_cell.length_a   1.000
_cell.length_b   1.000
_cell.length_c   1.000
_cell.angle_alpha   90.00
_cell.angle_beta   90.00
_cell.angle_gamma   90.00
#
_symmetry.space_group_name_H-M   'P 1'
#
loop_
_entity.id
_entity.type
_entity.pdbx_description
1 polymer ?
#
loop_
_entity_poly.entity_id
_entity_poly.type
_entity_poly.pdbx_seq_one_letter_code
_entity_poly.pdbx_strand_id
1 'polypeptide(L)'
;MKKPVNKITINDITEDCGVNRATFYYHFKDIYDLVEWSCEEDSKRAADGNTTYDTWEQGFLNIFYAIEENKPFILNVYHYVSQEQITQYLYRVVYRLIKDVVEECAEGMSVREEDKKFIADFYKFAFVGIILDWIRNDMKTSPEQLVARISALIEGDVVRMLEKCRID
;
A
#
# COMPACT_ATOMS: atom_id res chain seq x y z
N MET A 1 14.63 18.43 -9.41
CA MET A 1 14.63 19.37 -8.25
C MET A 1 15.68 19.00 -7.18
N LYS A 2 16.26 20.00 -6.48
CA LYS A 2 17.18 19.84 -5.32
C LYS A 2 16.69 20.62 -4.07
N LYS A 3 15.38 20.65 -3.82
CA LYS A 3 14.80 21.24 -2.60
C LYS A 3 14.27 20.13 -1.69
N PRO A 4 14.39 20.24 -0.35
CA PRO A 4 13.65 19.40 0.58
C PRO A 4 12.15 19.51 0.30
N VAL A 5 11.42 18.40 0.28
CA VAL A 5 9.99 18.37 -0.10
C VAL A 5 9.12 19.19 0.85
N ASN A 6 9.51 19.35 2.11
CA ASN A 6 8.84 20.27 3.06
C ASN A 6 8.95 21.76 2.68
N LYS A 7 9.73 22.08 1.65
CA LYS A 7 9.83 23.41 1.02
C LYS A 7 9.36 23.42 -0.42
N ILE A 8 8.85 22.30 -0.95
CA ILE A 8 8.22 22.26 -2.27
C ILE A 8 6.82 22.84 -2.12
N THR A 9 6.61 23.95 -2.79
CA THR A 9 5.32 24.62 -2.87
C THR A 9 4.59 24.22 -4.15
N ILE A 10 3.29 24.49 -4.22
CA ILE A 10 2.53 24.35 -5.47
C ILE A 10 3.18 25.18 -6.59
N ASN A 11 3.77 26.33 -6.28
CA ASN A 11 4.53 27.11 -7.26
C ASN A 11 5.70 26.30 -7.85
N ASP A 12 6.50 25.67 -6.99
CA ASP A 12 7.64 24.86 -7.45
C ASP A 12 7.17 23.72 -8.38
N ILE A 13 6.06 23.05 -8.05
CA ILE A 13 5.48 21.98 -8.86
C ILE A 13 5.01 22.52 -10.22
N THR A 14 4.23 23.60 -10.20
CA THR A 14 3.67 24.19 -11.42
C THR A 14 4.74 24.72 -12.37
N GLU A 15 5.83 25.28 -11.81
CA GLU A 15 6.96 25.82 -12.57
C GLU A 15 7.79 24.70 -13.22
N ASP A 16 8.05 23.62 -12.50
CA ASP A 16 8.79 22.45 -13.02
C ASP A 16 7.99 21.68 -14.09
N CYS A 17 6.67 21.55 -13.91
CA CYS A 17 5.78 20.89 -14.85
C CYS A 17 5.32 21.79 -16.03
N GLY A 18 5.69 23.09 -16.03
CA GLY A 18 5.28 24.04 -17.07
C GLY A 18 3.78 24.31 -17.14
N VAL A 19 3.04 24.09 -16.05
CA VAL A 19 1.59 24.33 -15.95
C VAL A 19 1.32 25.55 -15.06
N ASN A 20 0.14 26.15 -15.16
CA ASN A 20 -0.23 27.23 -14.24
C ASN A 20 -0.95 26.68 -12.99
N ARG A 21 -1.03 27.51 -11.94
CA ARG A 21 -1.68 27.13 -10.67
C ARG A 21 -3.17 26.81 -10.82
N ALA A 22 -3.88 27.47 -11.74
CA ALA A 22 -5.29 27.18 -11.97
C ALA A 22 -5.48 25.77 -12.56
N THR A 23 -4.56 25.33 -13.43
CA THR A 23 -4.51 23.96 -13.94
C THR A 23 -4.19 22.97 -12.82
N PHE A 24 -3.26 23.28 -11.92
CA PHE A 24 -3.03 22.44 -10.73
C PHE A 24 -4.31 22.30 -9.90
N TYR A 25 -4.92 23.42 -9.50
CA TYR A 25 -6.13 23.41 -8.65
C TYR A 25 -7.38 22.87 -9.34
N TYR A 26 -7.36 22.77 -10.68
CA TYR A 26 -8.40 22.07 -11.42
C TYR A 26 -8.35 20.55 -11.18
N HIS A 27 -7.15 19.99 -11.00
CA HIS A 27 -6.95 18.56 -10.78
C HIS A 27 -6.80 18.19 -9.29
N PHE A 28 -6.20 19.05 -8.49
CA PHE A 28 -5.80 18.75 -7.11
C PHE A 28 -6.09 19.92 -6.18
N LYS A 29 -6.85 19.69 -5.10
CA LYS A 29 -7.19 20.72 -4.12
C LYS A 29 -5.96 21.30 -3.42
N ASP A 30 -4.95 20.47 -3.21
CA ASP A 30 -3.67 20.82 -2.63
C ASP A 30 -2.62 19.73 -2.95
N ILE A 31 -1.44 19.83 -2.33
CA ILE A 31 -0.37 18.85 -2.53
C ILE A 31 -0.75 17.45 -2.02
N TYR A 32 -1.68 17.35 -1.07
CA TYR A 32 -2.11 16.10 -0.47
C TYR A 32 -3.04 15.32 -1.41
N ASP A 33 -3.95 16.03 -2.10
CA ASP A 33 -4.83 15.45 -3.13
C ASP A 33 -4.00 14.91 -4.32
N LEU A 34 -2.91 15.61 -4.68
CA LEU A 34 -1.93 15.12 -5.66
C LEU A 34 -1.20 13.86 -5.16
N VAL A 35 -0.77 13.85 -3.89
CA VAL A 35 -0.09 12.69 -3.29
C VAL A 35 -1.03 11.48 -3.30
N GLU A 36 -2.27 11.64 -2.86
CA GLU A 36 -3.30 10.59 -2.83
C GLU A 36 -3.57 10.05 -4.24
N TRP A 37 -3.74 10.94 -5.23
CA TRP A 37 -3.94 10.53 -6.61
C TRP A 37 -2.74 9.79 -7.22
N SER A 38 -1.51 10.28 -7.00
CA SER A 38 -0.28 9.62 -7.48
C SER A 38 -0.18 8.22 -6.90
N CYS A 39 -0.44 8.12 -5.61
CA CYS A 39 -0.51 6.88 -4.86
C CYS A 39 -1.58 5.91 -5.42
N GLU A 40 -2.80 6.38 -5.70
CA GLU A 40 -3.86 5.55 -6.28
C GLU A 40 -3.54 5.06 -7.70
N GLU A 41 -2.93 5.90 -8.54
CA GLU A 41 -2.47 5.50 -9.87
C GLU A 41 -1.35 4.45 -9.80
N ASP A 42 -0.38 4.64 -8.91
CA ASP A 42 0.67 3.65 -8.67
C ASP A 42 0.10 2.32 -8.16
N SER A 43 -0.94 2.37 -7.33
CA SER A 43 -1.62 1.16 -6.82
C SER A 43 -2.40 0.40 -7.88
N LYS A 44 -3.05 1.10 -8.81
CA LYS A 44 -3.71 0.44 -9.96
C LYS A 44 -2.67 -0.29 -10.79
N ARG A 45 -1.50 0.31 -11.00
CA ARG A 45 -0.40 -0.30 -11.75
C ARG A 45 0.27 -1.47 -11.02
N ALA A 46 0.38 -1.40 -9.68
CA ALA A 46 1.00 -2.45 -8.87
C ALA A 46 0.09 -3.68 -8.64
N ALA A 47 -1.24 -3.49 -8.66
CA ALA A 47 -2.22 -4.54 -8.38
C ALA A 47 -2.70 -5.33 -9.62
N ASP A 48 -2.37 -4.89 -10.84
CA ASP A 48 -2.77 -5.61 -12.06
C ASP A 48 -2.01 -6.95 -12.17
N GLY A 49 -2.68 -8.04 -11.78
CA GLY A 49 -2.33 -9.42 -12.15
C GLY A 49 -1.59 -10.28 -11.12
N ASN A 50 -1.29 -9.79 -9.90
CA ASN A 50 -0.54 -10.55 -8.88
C ASN A 50 -1.25 -10.59 -7.50
N THR A 51 -2.57 -10.78 -7.47
CA THR A 51 -3.36 -10.74 -6.22
C THR A 51 -3.89 -12.09 -5.74
N THR A 52 -3.35 -13.20 -6.27
CA THR A 52 -3.76 -14.57 -5.90
C THR A 52 -3.02 -15.11 -4.66
N TYR A 53 -3.50 -16.21 -4.07
CA TYR A 53 -2.84 -16.92 -2.96
C TYR A 53 -1.43 -17.40 -3.30
N ASP A 54 -1.17 -17.79 -4.55
CA ASP A 54 0.18 -18.19 -4.95
C ASP A 54 1.08 -16.98 -5.29
N THR A 55 0.49 -15.80 -5.49
CA THR A 55 1.22 -14.59 -5.94
C THR A 55 1.19 -13.44 -4.94
N TRP A 56 0.57 -13.58 -3.76
CA TRP A 56 0.44 -12.47 -2.81
C TRP A 56 1.80 -11.96 -2.34
N GLU A 57 2.81 -12.83 -2.26
CA GLU A 57 4.18 -12.45 -1.98
C GLU A 57 4.72 -11.49 -3.04
N GLN A 58 4.48 -11.79 -4.32
CA GLN A 58 4.87 -10.93 -5.42
C GLN A 58 4.06 -9.62 -5.42
N GLY A 59 2.75 -9.69 -5.16
CA GLY A 59 1.91 -8.51 -5.02
C GLY A 59 2.38 -7.60 -3.87
N PHE A 60 2.76 -8.19 -2.74
CA PHE A 60 3.27 -7.44 -1.59
C PHE A 60 4.68 -6.89 -1.82
N LEU A 61 5.54 -7.66 -2.50
CA LEU A 61 6.86 -7.22 -2.94
C LEU A 61 6.77 -6.04 -3.91
N ASN A 62 5.80 -6.05 -4.84
CA ASN A 62 5.56 -4.94 -5.75
C ASN A 62 5.19 -3.65 -5.01
N ILE A 63 4.44 -3.74 -3.90
CA ILE A 63 4.13 -2.57 -3.05
C ILE A 63 5.42 -1.99 -2.47
N PHE A 64 6.32 -2.82 -1.95
CA PHE A 64 7.61 -2.36 -1.46
C PHE A 64 8.45 -1.68 -2.55
N TYR A 65 8.53 -2.28 -3.75
CA TYR A 65 9.27 -1.68 -4.86
C TYR A 65 8.67 -0.35 -5.33
N ALA A 66 7.35 -0.24 -5.42
CA ALA A 66 6.70 1.03 -5.77
C ALA A 66 7.01 2.13 -4.74
N ILE A 67 7.10 1.77 -3.46
CA ILE A 67 7.50 2.68 -2.39
C ILE A 67 8.99 3.07 -2.51
N GLU A 68 9.85 2.10 -2.81
CA GLU A 68 11.31 2.31 -2.93
C GLU A 68 11.67 3.15 -4.16
N GLU A 69 11.02 2.92 -5.30
CA GLU A 69 11.16 3.71 -6.52
C GLU A 69 10.87 5.20 -6.25
N ASN A 70 9.90 5.45 -5.36
CA ASN A 70 9.50 6.79 -4.92
C ASN A 70 10.09 7.19 -3.56
N LYS A 71 11.19 6.55 -3.11
CA LYS A 71 11.76 6.70 -1.75
C LYS A 71 11.93 8.15 -1.28
N PRO A 72 12.51 9.07 -2.05
CA PRO A 72 12.64 10.46 -1.60
C PRO A 72 11.29 11.12 -1.34
N PHE A 73 10.29 10.87 -2.18
CA PHE A 73 8.94 11.40 -1.99
C PHE A 73 8.28 10.80 -0.76
N ILE A 74 8.26 9.46 -0.64
CA ILE A 74 7.60 8.77 0.47
C ILE A 74 8.22 9.13 1.83
N LEU A 75 9.54 9.13 1.96
CA LEU A 75 10.21 9.52 3.21
C LEU A 75 9.89 10.96 3.59
N ASN A 76 9.81 11.85 2.61
CA ASN A 76 9.49 13.23 2.88
C ASN A 76 8.03 13.41 3.29
N VAL A 77 7.10 12.72 2.62
CA VAL A 77 5.69 12.78 3.01
C VAL A 77 5.52 12.23 4.43
N TYR A 78 6.17 11.10 4.72
CA TYR A 78 6.13 10.45 6.03
C TYR A 78 6.73 11.30 7.16
N HIS A 79 7.89 11.95 6.93
CA HIS A 79 8.58 12.71 7.99
C HIS A 79 8.08 14.15 8.16
N TYR A 80 7.61 14.79 7.09
CA TYR A 80 7.39 16.25 7.10
C TYR A 80 6.00 16.70 6.68
N VAL A 81 5.18 15.82 6.11
CA VAL A 81 3.89 16.18 5.50
C VAL A 81 2.75 15.56 6.30
N SER A 82 2.56 14.24 6.23
CA SER A 82 1.54 13.52 7.00
C SER A 82 1.78 12.02 6.99
N GLN A 83 2.02 11.44 8.18
CA GLN A 83 2.03 9.98 8.36
C GLN A 83 0.65 9.36 8.13
N GLU A 84 -0.41 10.10 8.48
CA GLU A 84 -1.78 9.62 8.33
C GLU A 84 -2.13 9.36 6.87
N GLN A 85 -1.72 10.25 5.95
CA GLN A 85 -2.01 10.09 4.53
C GLN A 85 -1.31 8.87 3.93
N ILE A 86 -0.03 8.67 4.24
CA ILE A 86 0.69 7.44 3.84
C ILE A 86 0.00 6.21 4.43
N THR A 87 -0.44 6.28 5.68
CA THR A 87 -1.14 5.16 6.33
C THR A 87 -2.48 4.85 5.65
N GLN A 88 -3.30 5.86 5.37
CA GLN A 88 -4.58 5.69 4.67
C GLN A 88 -4.40 5.15 3.25
N TYR A 89 -3.39 5.66 2.54
CA TYR A 89 -2.98 5.14 1.25
C TYR A 89 -2.65 3.64 1.34
N LEU A 90 -1.69 3.28 2.19
CA LEU A 90 -1.25 1.90 2.36
C LEU A 90 -2.40 0.98 2.78
N TYR A 91 -3.33 1.43 3.62
CA TYR A 91 -4.52 0.66 3.95
C TYR A 91 -5.36 0.32 2.72
N ARG A 92 -5.54 1.22 1.75
CA ARG A 92 -6.29 0.92 0.53
C ARG A 92 -5.58 -0.11 -0.34
N VAL A 93 -4.27 0.08 -0.56
CA VAL A 93 -3.47 -0.81 -1.43
C VAL A 93 -3.41 -2.22 -0.86
N VAL A 94 -3.01 -2.33 0.41
CA VAL A 94 -2.81 -3.61 1.07
C VAL A 94 -4.13 -4.31 1.29
N TYR A 95 -5.21 -3.60 1.65
CA TYR A 95 -6.52 -4.23 1.79
C TYR A 95 -7.01 -4.85 0.48
N ARG A 96 -6.79 -4.19 -0.67
CA ARG A 96 -7.16 -4.74 -1.98
C ARG A 96 -6.43 -6.05 -2.24
N LEU A 97 -5.10 -6.05 -2.09
CA LEU A 97 -4.27 -7.24 -2.25
C LEU A 97 -4.77 -8.40 -1.40
N ILE A 98 -4.95 -8.16 -0.10
CA ILE A 98 -5.34 -9.22 0.84
C ILE A 98 -6.77 -9.68 0.64
N LYS A 99 -7.69 -8.76 0.31
CA LYS A 99 -9.08 -9.13 0.05
C LYS A 99 -9.16 -10.16 -1.08
N ASP A 100 -8.46 -9.93 -2.18
CA ASP A 100 -8.47 -10.83 -3.33
C ASP A 100 -7.95 -12.23 -2.94
N VAL A 101 -6.86 -12.29 -2.16
CA VAL A 101 -6.30 -13.56 -1.62
C VAL A 101 -7.30 -14.29 -0.74
N VAL A 102 -8.00 -13.57 0.15
CA VAL A 102 -8.99 -14.17 1.06
C VAL A 102 -10.19 -14.70 0.29
N GLU A 103 -10.67 -13.98 -0.73
CA GLU A 103 -11.79 -14.43 -1.57
C GLU A 103 -11.43 -15.70 -2.34
N GLU A 104 -10.25 -15.76 -2.96
CA GLU A 104 -9.76 -16.95 -3.66
C GLU A 104 -9.63 -18.16 -2.71
N CYS A 105 -9.03 -17.97 -1.53
CA CYS A 105 -8.90 -19.04 -0.55
C CYS A 105 -10.24 -19.55 -0.03
N ALA A 106 -11.27 -18.70 -0.04
CA ALA A 106 -12.61 -19.04 0.40
C ALA A 106 -13.45 -19.71 -0.70
N GLU A 107 -12.94 -19.85 -1.93
CA GLU A 107 -13.65 -20.54 -3.00
C GLU A 107 -14.01 -21.97 -2.59
N GLY A 108 -15.29 -22.33 -2.72
CA GLY A 108 -15.80 -23.63 -2.29
C GLY A 108 -16.06 -23.77 -0.78
N MET A 109 -15.85 -22.71 0.01
CA MET A 109 -16.17 -22.67 1.43
C MET A 109 -17.41 -21.81 1.69
N SER A 110 -18.24 -22.22 2.66
CA SER A 110 -19.31 -21.36 3.17
C SER A 110 -18.79 -20.56 4.36
N VAL A 111 -18.36 -19.32 4.11
CA VAL A 111 -17.84 -18.39 5.12
C VAL A 111 -18.59 -17.07 5.01
N ARG A 112 -18.92 -16.44 6.14
CA ARG A 112 -19.63 -15.15 6.14
C ARG A 112 -18.72 -14.03 5.63
N GLU A 113 -19.32 -13.05 4.95
CA GLU A 113 -18.61 -11.85 4.49
C GLU A 113 -17.96 -11.06 5.63
N GLU A 114 -18.58 -11.05 6.82
CA GLU A 114 -18.02 -10.39 8.01
C GLU A 114 -16.70 -11.02 8.48
N ASP A 115 -16.59 -12.35 8.40
CA ASP A 115 -15.40 -13.09 8.78
C ASP A 115 -14.29 -12.91 7.74
N LYS A 116 -14.62 -13.01 6.45
CA LYS A 116 -13.67 -12.72 5.35
C LYS A 116 -13.11 -11.31 5.46
N LYS A 117 -13.97 -10.32 5.70
CA LYS A 117 -13.57 -8.93 5.93
C LYS A 117 -12.66 -8.79 7.14
N PHE A 118 -12.99 -9.45 8.25
CA PHE A 118 -12.19 -9.39 9.47
C PHE A 118 -10.79 -9.98 9.26
N ILE A 119 -10.69 -11.12 8.59
CA ILE A 119 -9.41 -11.74 8.20
C ILE A 119 -8.61 -10.77 7.33
N ALA A 120 -9.23 -10.17 6.31
CA ALA A 120 -8.56 -9.21 5.44
C ALA A 120 -8.07 -7.97 6.21
N ASP A 121 -8.88 -7.44 7.13
CA ASP A 121 -8.50 -6.31 7.98
C ASP A 121 -7.31 -6.65 8.89
N PHE A 122 -7.28 -7.86 9.48
CA PHE A 122 -6.18 -8.32 10.33
C PHE A 122 -4.84 -8.29 9.58
N TYR A 123 -4.77 -8.93 8.42
CA TYR A 123 -3.56 -8.94 7.59
C TYR A 123 -3.19 -7.55 7.09
N LYS A 124 -4.19 -6.74 6.67
CA LYS A 124 -3.96 -5.34 6.29
C LYS A 124 -3.28 -4.55 7.41
N PHE A 125 -3.75 -4.65 8.65
CA PHE A 125 -3.12 -3.94 9.76
C PHE A 125 -1.69 -4.42 10.03
N ALA A 126 -1.46 -5.74 10.00
CA ALA A 126 -0.13 -6.31 10.18
C ALA A 126 0.85 -5.81 9.08
N PHE A 127 0.44 -5.90 7.82
CA PHE A 127 1.29 -5.61 6.67
C PHE A 127 1.59 -4.12 6.56
N VAL A 128 0.58 -3.25 6.74
CA VAL A 128 0.81 -1.79 6.79
C VAL A 128 1.71 -1.41 7.96
N GLY A 129 1.55 -2.04 9.12
CA GLY A 129 2.46 -1.84 10.25
C GLY A 129 3.92 -2.15 9.91
N ILE A 130 4.17 -3.23 9.19
CA ILE A 130 5.51 -3.62 8.75
C ILE A 130 6.07 -2.62 7.72
N ILE A 131 5.27 -2.21 6.73
CA ILE A 131 5.69 -1.21 5.75
C ILE A 131 6.04 0.11 6.44
N LEU A 132 5.19 0.59 7.34
CA LEU A 132 5.43 1.85 8.07
C LEU A 132 6.69 1.77 8.94
N ASP A 133 6.94 0.63 9.60
CA ASP A 133 8.18 0.42 10.34
C ASP A 133 9.41 0.44 9.42
N TRP A 134 9.32 -0.19 8.25
CA TRP A 134 10.38 -0.19 7.25
C TRP A 134 10.67 1.22 6.72
N ILE A 135 9.63 2.00 6.40
CA ILE A 135 9.75 3.42 5.99
C ILE A 135 10.44 4.23 7.09
N ARG A 136 9.97 4.10 8.33
CA ARG A 136 10.54 4.77 9.51
C ARG A 136 12.03 4.45 9.73
N ASN A 137 12.45 3.26 9.33
CA ASN A 137 13.85 2.81 9.41
C ASN A 137 14.65 3.10 8.13
N ASP A 138 14.27 4.13 7.37
CA ASP A 138 14.90 4.58 6.12
C ASP A 138 14.96 3.52 5.01
N MET A 139 14.06 2.53 5.05
CA MET A 139 13.98 1.45 4.07
C MET A 139 15.31 0.67 3.93
N LYS A 140 15.96 0.34 5.06
CA LYS A 140 17.30 -0.30 5.06
C LYS A 140 17.28 -1.79 4.76
N THR A 141 16.26 -2.51 5.22
CA THR A 141 16.10 -3.95 4.98
C THR A 141 15.61 -4.15 3.55
N SER A 142 16.11 -5.15 2.83
CA SER A 142 15.62 -5.37 1.46
C SER A 142 14.16 -5.88 1.49
N PRO A 143 13.32 -5.45 0.54
CA PRO A 143 11.94 -5.93 0.42
C PRO A 143 11.81 -7.46 0.41
N GLU A 144 12.70 -8.17 -0.29
CA GLU A 144 12.67 -9.62 -0.42
C GLU A 144 12.88 -10.31 0.93
N GLN A 145 13.76 -9.76 1.77
CA GLN A 145 13.99 -10.28 3.13
C GLN A 145 12.76 -10.10 4.02
N LEU A 146 12.04 -8.99 3.89
CA LEU A 146 10.82 -8.76 4.65
C LEU A 146 9.71 -9.71 4.20
N VAL A 147 9.48 -9.80 2.89
CA VAL A 147 8.45 -10.69 2.31
C VAL A 147 8.74 -12.15 2.65
N ALA A 148 9.98 -12.62 2.50
CA ALA A 148 10.34 -14.00 2.84
C ALA A 148 10.12 -14.32 4.33
N ARG A 149 10.42 -13.38 5.24
CA ARG A 149 10.16 -13.57 6.67
C ARG A 149 8.67 -13.62 6.99
N ILE A 150 7.86 -12.80 6.31
CA ILE A 150 6.41 -12.76 6.52
C ILE A 150 5.78 -14.04 5.98
N SER A 151 6.14 -14.44 4.76
CA SER A 151 5.69 -15.69 4.15
C SER A 151 5.92 -16.88 5.07
N ALA A 152 7.16 -17.06 5.56
CA ALA A 152 7.50 -18.14 6.47
C ALA A 152 6.74 -18.11 7.81
N LEU A 153 6.17 -16.96 8.21
CA LEU A 153 5.38 -16.83 9.43
C LEU A 153 3.90 -17.16 9.24
N ILE A 154 3.35 -16.94 8.04
CA ILE A 154 1.90 -17.01 7.77
C ILE A 154 1.51 -18.05 6.73
N GLU A 155 2.46 -18.81 6.20
CA GLU A 155 2.22 -19.88 5.24
C GLU A 155 1.11 -20.82 5.74
N GLY A 156 0.05 -20.98 4.95
CA GLY A 156 -1.13 -21.80 5.29
C GLY A 156 -2.11 -21.19 6.32
N ASP A 157 -1.80 -20.06 6.97
CA ASP A 157 -2.64 -19.52 8.04
C ASP A 157 -3.97 -18.94 7.54
N VAL A 158 -4.01 -18.33 6.34
CA VAL A 158 -5.24 -17.78 5.75
C VAL A 158 -6.31 -18.88 5.60
N VAL A 159 -5.95 -20.00 4.97
CA VAL A 159 -6.84 -21.17 4.79
C VAL A 159 -7.27 -21.71 6.15
N ARG A 160 -6.34 -21.82 7.10
CA ARG A 160 -6.63 -22.30 8.45
C ARG A 160 -7.59 -21.38 9.21
N MET A 161 -7.52 -20.06 9.00
CA MET A 161 -8.44 -19.09 9.60
C MET A 161 -9.83 -19.22 8.97
N LEU A 162 -9.92 -19.34 7.64
CA LEU A 162 -11.17 -19.56 6.92
C LEU A 162 -11.87 -20.86 7.34
N GLU A 163 -11.11 -21.95 7.51
CA GLU A 163 -11.65 -23.25 7.99
C GLU A 163 -12.33 -23.12 9.36
N LYS A 164 -11.81 -22.28 10.27
CA LYS A 164 -12.43 -22.03 11.58
C LYS A 164 -13.73 -21.22 11.50
N CYS A 165 -13.95 -20.52 10.39
CA CYS A 165 -15.12 -19.66 10.16
C CYS A 165 -16.18 -20.33 9.27
N ARG A 166 -15.99 -21.60 8.90
CA ARG A 166 -16.98 -22.37 8.13
C ARG A 166 -18.29 -22.51 8.88
N ILE A 167 -19.38 -22.44 8.13
CA ILE A 167 -20.76 -22.57 8.65
C ILE A 167 -21.52 -23.75 8.05
N ASP A 168 -20.87 -24.57 7.24
CA ASP A 168 -21.40 -25.79 6.63
C ASP A 168 -21.15 -27.07 7.47
#